data_AF-A0AAD9B836-F1
#
_entry.id   AF-A0AAD9B836-F1
#
_cell.length_a   1.000
_cell.length_b   1.000
_cell.length_c   1.000
_cell.angle_alpha   90.00
_cell.angle_beta   90.00
_cell.angle_gamma   90.00
#
_symmetry.space_group_name_H-M   'P 1'
#
loop_
_entity.id
_entity.type
_entity.pdbx_description
1 polymer ?
#
loop_
_entity_poly.entity_id
_entity_poly.type
_entity_poly.pdbx_seq_one_letter_code
_entity_poly.pdbx_strand_id
1 'polypeptide(L)'
;MSDVMSDVMSDVMSDVMSDVMSDVMSDVMSDVMSDVMSDVMSDVMSDVVSDVMSDVMSDVVSDVMSDVVSDVMSDVMIDVSDVMSDVMSDVDVMSDVVSDVMSDVMSDVMSDVMSDVMSDVMSDVMSNVVSDVMSDVMSDVMSDVMSDVMSDVMSDVMSDVMSDVMSDVI
;
A
#
# COMPACT_ATOMS: atom_id res chain seq x y z
N MET A 1 58.17 12.20 11.42
CA MET A 1 57.39 11.67 12.56
C MET A 1 55.96 12.16 12.49
N SER A 2 55.68 13.47 12.37
CA SER A 2 54.29 13.93 12.16
C SER A 2 53.67 13.44 10.85
N ASP A 3 54.42 13.46 9.74
CA ASP A 3 53.88 13.03 8.43
C ASP A 3 53.54 11.54 8.42
N VAL A 4 54.45 10.68 8.91
CA VAL A 4 54.20 9.24 9.03
C VAL A 4 53.02 8.94 9.98
N MET A 5 52.84 9.73 11.02
CA MET A 5 51.74 9.57 11.99
C MET A 5 50.40 10.03 11.41
N SER A 6 50.42 11.11 10.62
CA SER A 6 49.28 11.56 9.81
C SER A 6 48.86 10.51 8.79
N ASP A 7 49.83 9.93 8.07
CA ASP A 7 49.57 8.91 7.06
C ASP A 7 48.99 7.64 7.69
N VAL A 8 49.61 7.13 8.77
CA VAL A 8 49.10 5.95 9.50
C VAL A 8 47.72 6.20 10.08
N MET A 9 47.48 7.38 10.66
CA MET A 9 46.17 7.73 11.20
C MET A 9 45.11 7.83 10.10
N SER A 10 45.46 8.40 8.95
CA SER A 10 44.55 8.48 7.79
C SER A 10 44.21 7.10 7.24
N ASP A 11 45.21 6.23 7.07
CA ASP A 11 45.02 4.89 6.51
C ASP A 11 44.19 4.01 7.47
N VAL A 12 44.57 3.96 8.75
CA VAL A 12 43.83 3.18 9.77
C VAL A 12 42.41 3.70 9.93
N MET A 13 42.23 5.02 10.01
CA MET A 13 40.90 5.62 10.11
C MET A 13 40.07 5.28 8.88
N SER A 14 40.64 5.37 7.67
CA SER A 14 39.90 5.06 6.44
C SER A 14 39.48 3.59 6.38
N ASP A 15 40.38 2.66 6.66
CA ASP A 15 40.11 1.22 6.60
C ASP A 15 39.10 0.80 7.67
N VAL A 16 39.34 1.17 8.93
CA VAL A 16 38.44 0.82 10.05
C VAL A 16 37.08 1.47 9.88
N MET A 17 37.02 2.75 9.49
CA MET A 17 35.76 3.44 9.25
C MET A 17 35.00 2.79 8.10
N SER A 18 35.67 2.40 7.01
CA SER A 18 35.02 1.75 5.87
C SER A 18 34.44 0.40 6.26
N ASP A 19 35.22 -0.45 6.94
CA ASP A 19 34.79 -1.80 7.31
C ASP A 19 33.67 -1.76 8.36
N VAL A 20 33.86 -1.00 9.45
CA VAL A 20 32.86 -0.90 10.52
C VAL A 20 31.58 -0.24 10.01
N MET A 21 31.69 0.85 9.24
CA MET A 21 30.51 1.50 8.68
C MET A 21 29.78 0.57 7.71
N SER A 22 30.50 -0.18 6.86
CA SER A 22 29.86 -1.12 5.94
C SER A 22 29.11 -2.23 6.67
N ASP A 23 29.74 -2.88 7.65
CA ASP A 23 29.14 -3.99 8.38
C ASP A 23 27.96 -3.52 9.25
N VAL A 24 28.16 -2.47 10.06
CA VAL A 24 27.11 -1.95 10.94
C VAL A 24 25.94 -1.40 10.13
N MET A 25 26.21 -0.63 9.06
CA MET A 25 25.14 -0.11 8.21
C MET A 25 24.40 -1.25 7.52
N SER A 26 25.09 -2.30 7.05
CA SER A 26 24.44 -3.44 6.41
C SER A 26 23.52 -4.19 7.39
N ASP A 27 24.03 -4.53 8.58
CA ASP A 27 23.28 -5.30 9.58
C ASP A 27 22.10 -4.49 10.13
N VAL A 28 22.35 -3.26 10.58
CA VAL A 28 21.29 -2.39 11.13
C VAL A 28 20.23 -2.08 10.08
N MET A 29 20.63 -1.76 8.85
CA MET A 29 19.66 -1.43 7.80
C MET A 29 18.85 -2.66 7.41
N SER A 30 19.47 -3.85 7.39
CA SER A 30 18.77 -5.11 7.11
C SER A 30 17.75 -5.43 8.19
N ASP A 31 18.14 -5.40 9.46
CA ASP A 31 17.27 -5.74 10.58
C ASP A 31 16.15 -4.72 10.74
N VAL A 32 16.49 -3.42 10.75
CA VAL A 32 15.49 -2.36 10.91
C VAL A 32 14.53 -2.33 9.73
N MET A 33 15.00 -2.45 8.48
CA MET A 33 14.06 -2.51 7.36
C MET A 33 13.23 -3.78 7.40
N SER A 34 13.77 -4.93 7.79
CA SER A 34 12.97 -6.15 7.87
C SER A 34 11.84 -6.01 8.91
N ASP A 35 12.17 -5.55 10.11
CA ASP A 35 11.20 -5.44 11.20
C ASP A 35 10.17 -4.34 10.93
N VAL A 36 10.63 -3.13 10.59
CA VAL A 36 9.72 -2.02 10.29
C VAL A 36 8.85 -2.35 9.09
N MET A 37 9.41 -2.98 8.05
CA MET A 37 8.61 -3.33 6.88
C MET A 37 7.55 -4.38 7.21
N SER A 38 7.89 -5.37 8.03
CA SER A 38 6.95 -6.39 8.48
C SER A 38 5.82 -5.78 9.30
N ASP A 39 6.14 -4.98 10.31
CA ASP A 39 5.16 -4.40 11.22
C ASP A 39 4.27 -3.38 10.50
N VAL A 40 4.87 -2.45 9.76
CA VAL A 40 4.10 -1.45 8.99
C VAL A 40 3.24 -2.11 7.95
N MET A 41 3.75 -3.10 7.21
CA MET A 41 2.92 -3.79 6.21
C MET A 41 1.77 -4.55 6.87
N SER A 42 2.01 -5.17 8.04
CA SER A 42 0.97 -5.85 8.79
C SER A 42 -0.12 -4.88 9.26
N ASP A 43 0.26 -3.78 9.89
CA ASP A 43 -0.68 -2.80 10.45
C ASP A 43 -1.43 -2.05 9.36
N VAL A 44 -0.75 -1.61 8.30
CA VAL A 44 -1.37 -0.89 7.19
C VAL A 44 -2.34 -1.79 6.43
N MET A 45 -1.97 -3.04 6.17
CA MET A 45 -2.87 -3.97 5.49
C MET A 45 -4.02 -4.44 6.37
N SER A 46 -3.80 -4.59 7.68
CA SER A 46 -4.86 -4.98 8.60
C SER A 46 -5.86 -3.85 8.78
N ASP A 47 -5.39 -2.67 9.17
CA ASP A 47 -6.26 -1.64 9.71
C ASP A 47 -6.68 -0.67 8.61
N VAL A 48 -5.71 -0.07 7.91
CA VAL A 48 -6.02 0.96 6.92
C VAL A 48 -6.75 0.36 5.73
N VAL A 49 -6.24 -0.74 5.16
CA VAL A 49 -6.91 -1.37 4.03
C VAL A 49 -8.26 -1.93 4.43
N SER A 50 -8.40 -2.60 5.59
CA SER A 50 -9.72 -3.13 5.97
C SER A 50 -10.74 -2.02 6.22
N ASP A 51 -10.38 -0.96 6.94
CA ASP A 51 -11.30 0.12 7.28
C ASP A 51 -11.66 0.94 6.02
N VAL A 52 -10.66 1.38 5.25
CA VAL A 52 -10.90 2.12 4.01
C VAL A 52 -11.69 1.28 3.02
N MET A 53 -11.37 -0.01 2.88
CA MET A 53 -12.11 -0.87 1.97
C MET A 53 -13.54 -1.10 2.47
N SER A 54 -13.77 -1.25 3.78
CA SER A 54 -15.13 -1.39 4.31
C SER A 54 -15.97 -0.13 4.08
N ASP A 55 -15.42 1.04 4.38
CA ASP A 55 -16.14 2.32 4.25
C ASP A 55 -16.39 2.67 2.78
N VAL A 56 -15.34 2.65 1.95
CA VAL A 56 -15.46 2.98 0.51
C VAL A 56 -16.34 1.96 -0.19
N MET A 57 -16.21 0.67 0.11
CA MET A 57 -17.07 -0.33 -0.50
C MET A 57 -18.52 -0.16 -0.06
N SER A 58 -18.78 0.15 1.22
CA SER A 58 -20.16 0.40 1.67
C SER A 58 -20.79 1.58 0.95
N ASP A 59 -20.08 2.72 0.87
CA ASP A 59 -20.61 3.94 0.27
C ASP A 59 -20.76 3.80 -1.25
N VAL A 60 -19.70 3.38 -1.95
CA VAL A 60 -19.71 3.26 -3.42
C VAL A 60 -20.71 2.21 -3.87
N VAL A 61 -20.83 1.08 -3.17
CA VAL A 61 -21.81 0.06 -3.53
C VAL A 61 -23.22 0.56 -3.29
N SER A 62 -23.47 1.23 -2.17
CA SER A 62 -24.79 1.76 -1.88
C SER A 62 -25.23 2.78 -2.93
N ASP A 63 -24.37 3.73 -3.26
CA ASP A 63 -24.69 4.79 -4.22
C ASP A 63 -24.81 4.23 -5.65
N VAL A 64 -23.82 3.46 -6.10
CA VAL A 64 -23.83 2.90 -7.46
C VAL A 64 -24.99 1.91 -7.63
N MET A 65 -25.26 1.05 -6.65
CA MET A 65 -26.41 0.14 -6.75
C MET A 65 -27.72 0.89 -6.73
N SER A 66 -27.87 1.95 -5.92
CA SER A 66 -29.10 2.73 -5.91
C SER A 66 -29.38 3.38 -7.26
N ASP A 67 -28.36 4.01 -7.85
CA ASP A 67 -28.51 4.69 -9.15
C ASP A 67 -28.72 3.69 -10.29
N VAL A 68 -27.90 2.65 -10.37
CA VAL A 68 -28.00 1.64 -11.43
C VAL A 68 -29.31 0.87 -11.35
N VAL A 69 -29.73 0.43 -10.15
CA VAL A 69 -31.02 -0.27 -9.99
C VAL A 69 -32.16 0.63 -10.41
N SER A 70 -32.12 1.93 -10.08
CA SER A 70 -33.18 2.88 -10.43
C SER A 70 -33.28 3.11 -11.93
N ASP A 71 -32.14 3.31 -12.61
CA ASP A 71 -32.10 3.53 -14.05
C ASP A 71 -32.51 2.26 -14.82
N VAL A 72 -31.96 1.10 -14.45
CA VAL A 72 -32.28 -0.18 -15.08
C VAL A 72 -33.74 -0.56 -14.87
N MET A 73 -34.30 -0.34 -13.67
CA MET A 73 -35.73 -0.56 -13.43
C MET A 73 -36.61 0.33 -14.29
N SER A 74 -36.20 1.58 -14.52
CA SER A 74 -36.96 2.51 -15.38
C SER A 74 -36.93 2.05 -16.83
N ASP A 75 -35.76 1.70 -17.37
CA ASP A 75 -35.62 1.24 -18.75
C ASP A 75 -36.35 -0.09 -18.98
N VAL A 76 -36.18 -1.07 -18.07
CA VAL A 76 -36.89 -2.35 -18.16
C VAL A 76 -38.40 -2.16 -18.08
N MET A 77 -38.92 -1.24 -17.25
CA MET A 77 -40.35 -0.96 -17.23
C MET A 77 -40.87 -0.33 -18.53
N ILE A 78 -40.07 0.50 -19.20
CA ILE A 78 -40.43 1.08 -20.50
C ILE A 78 -40.50 -0.02 -21.56
N ASP A 79 -39.45 -0.84 -21.67
CA ASP A 79 -39.39 -1.94 -22.63
C ASP A 79 -40.52 -2.95 -22.39
N VAL A 80 -40.78 -3.30 -21.12
CA VAL A 80 -41.92 -4.14 -20.74
C VAL A 80 -43.24 -3.50 -21.17
N SER A 81 -43.43 -2.20 -20.92
CA SER A 81 -44.66 -1.50 -21.29
C SER A 81 -44.89 -1.48 -22.81
N ASP A 82 -43.83 -1.32 -23.61
CA ASP A 82 -43.92 -1.37 -25.08
C ASP A 82 -44.31 -2.79 -25.55
N VAL A 83 -43.70 -3.83 -24.98
CA VAL A 83 -44.08 -5.22 -25.24
C VAL A 83 -45.52 -5.51 -24.79
N MET A 84 -45.96 -4.95 -23.66
CA MET A 84 -47.33 -5.08 -23.17
C MET A 84 -48.36 -4.47 -24.13
N SER A 85 -48.02 -3.38 -24.82
CA SER A 85 -48.90 -2.75 -25.80
C SER A 85 -49.11 -3.63 -27.04
N ASP A 86 -48.12 -4.46 -27.40
CA ASP A 86 -48.16 -5.34 -28.57
C ASP A 86 -48.77 -6.73 -28.26
N VAL A 87 -48.70 -7.21 -27.01
CA VAL A 87 -49.15 -8.57 -26.58
C VAL A 87 -50.45 -8.50 -25.74
N MET A 88 -51.52 -7.94 -26.30
CA MET A 88 -52.75 -7.64 -25.55
C MET A 88 -53.74 -8.82 -25.31
N SER A 89 -53.29 -10.07 -25.09
CA SER A 89 -54.25 -11.20 -25.01
C SER A 89 -54.00 -12.32 -23.99
N ASP A 90 -52.81 -12.51 -23.42
CA ASP A 90 -52.55 -13.61 -22.47
C ASP A 90 -51.86 -13.12 -21.18
N VAL A 91 -52.68 -12.83 -20.16
CA VAL A 91 -52.26 -12.22 -18.87
C VAL A 91 -51.31 -13.11 -18.06
N ASP A 92 -51.44 -14.44 -18.14
CA ASP A 92 -50.56 -15.38 -17.41
C ASP A 92 -49.14 -15.36 -17.97
N VAL A 93 -48.97 -15.30 -19.30
CA VAL A 93 -47.64 -15.20 -19.93
C VAL A 93 -46.97 -13.85 -19.62
N MET A 94 -47.75 -12.79 -19.36
CA MET A 94 -47.21 -11.48 -18.99
C MET A 94 -46.48 -11.49 -17.64
N SER A 95 -47.05 -12.13 -16.61
CA SER A 95 -46.45 -12.11 -15.28
C SER A 95 -45.11 -12.84 -15.26
N ASP A 96 -45.04 -13.97 -15.98
CA ASP A 96 -43.82 -14.77 -16.06
C ASP A 96 -42.72 -14.04 -16.84
N VAL A 97 -43.04 -13.47 -18.02
CA VAL A 97 -42.06 -12.73 -18.82
C VAL A 97 -41.52 -11.51 -18.10
N VAL A 98 -42.38 -10.73 -17.43
CA VAL A 98 -41.93 -9.56 -16.66
C VAL A 98 -41.05 -9.97 -15.48
N SER A 99 -41.43 -11.04 -14.78
CA SER A 99 -40.64 -11.55 -13.65
C SER A 99 -39.29 -12.08 -14.10
N ASP A 100 -39.24 -12.86 -15.17
CA ASP A 100 -38.00 -13.46 -15.69
C ASP A 100 -37.07 -12.36 -16.23
N VAL A 101 -37.58 -11.43 -17.04
CA VAL A 101 -36.76 -10.33 -17.58
C VAL A 101 -36.23 -9.43 -16.46
N MET A 102 -37.08 -9.06 -15.49
CA MET A 102 -36.63 -8.28 -14.33
C MET A 102 -35.57 -9.02 -13.51
N SER A 103 -35.75 -10.32 -13.30
CA SER A 103 -34.83 -11.13 -12.51
C SER A 103 -33.49 -11.30 -13.21
N ASP A 104 -33.50 -11.64 -14.50
CA ASP A 104 -32.28 -11.85 -15.28
C ASP A 104 -31.51 -10.54 -15.45
N VAL A 105 -32.18 -9.46 -15.85
CA VAL A 105 -31.53 -8.16 -16.03
C VAL A 105 -30.98 -7.63 -14.71
N MET A 106 -31.74 -7.72 -13.61
CA MET A 106 -31.17 -7.28 -12.32
C MET A 106 -30.04 -8.18 -11.85
N SER A 107 -30.11 -9.49 -12.07
CA SER A 107 -29.04 -10.39 -11.67
C SER A 107 -27.74 -10.08 -12.42
N ASP A 108 -27.81 -9.92 -13.74
CA ASP A 108 -26.64 -9.64 -14.57
C ASP A 108 -26.06 -8.27 -14.25
N VAL A 109 -26.89 -7.23 -14.20
CA VAL A 109 -26.45 -5.87 -13.88
C VAL A 109 -25.85 -5.79 -12.48
N MET A 110 -26.50 -6.36 -11.46
CA MET A 110 -25.95 -6.35 -10.11
C MET A 110 -24.64 -7.13 -10.06
N SER A 111 -24.52 -8.25 -10.77
CA SER A 111 -23.29 -9.04 -10.79
C SER A 111 -22.14 -8.26 -11.43
N ASP A 112 -22.36 -7.67 -12.60
CA ASP A 112 -21.33 -6.95 -13.35
C ASP A 112 -20.89 -5.70 -12.60
N VAL A 113 -21.84 -4.88 -12.14
CA VAL A 113 -21.55 -3.66 -11.37
C VAL A 113 -20.83 -3.99 -10.08
N MET A 114 -21.29 -5.01 -9.34
CA MET A 114 -20.64 -5.43 -8.10
C MET A 114 -19.20 -5.88 -8.35
N SER A 115 -18.97 -6.61 -9.44
CA SER A 115 -17.64 -7.10 -9.82
C SER A 115 -16.71 -5.97 -10.21
N ASP A 116 -17.14 -5.08 -11.10
CA ASP A 116 -16.33 -3.97 -11.59
C ASP A 116 -16.00 -2.97 -10.48
N VAL A 117 -17.01 -2.56 -9.70
CA VAL A 117 -16.82 -1.66 -8.56
C VAL A 117 -15.89 -2.29 -7.51
N MET A 118 -16.07 -3.57 -7.18
CA MET A 118 -15.16 -4.28 -6.26
C MET A 118 -13.73 -4.26 -6.77
N SER A 119 -13.55 -4.58 -8.04
CA SER A 119 -12.23 -4.67 -8.65
C SER A 119 -11.53 -3.32 -8.67
N ASP A 120 -12.23 -2.28 -9.12
CA ASP A 120 -11.66 -0.94 -9.24
C ASP A 120 -11.35 -0.34 -7.87
N VAL A 121 -12.30 -0.39 -6.93
CA VAL A 121 -12.08 0.12 -5.56
C VAL A 121 -10.94 -0.65 -4.89
N MET A 122 -10.90 -1.97 -5.02
CA MET A 122 -9.85 -2.76 -4.39
C MET A 122 -8.48 -2.47 -5.00
N SER A 123 -8.43 -2.30 -6.32
CA SER A 123 -7.20 -1.94 -7.02
C SER A 123 -6.71 -0.55 -6.62
N ASP A 124 -7.59 0.45 -6.60
CA ASP A 124 -7.23 1.83 -6.25
C ASP A 124 -6.83 1.97 -4.78
N VAL A 125 -7.59 1.37 -3.85
CA VAL A 125 -7.27 1.41 -2.43
C VAL A 125 -5.94 0.69 -2.17
N MET A 126 -5.77 -0.52 -2.70
CA MET A 126 -4.51 -1.26 -2.51
C MET A 126 -3.33 -0.54 -3.17
N SER A 127 -3.47 -0.06 -4.39
CA SER A 127 -2.35 0.57 -5.09
C SER A 127 -1.92 1.86 -4.41
N ASN A 128 -2.86 2.74 -4.06
CA ASN A 128 -2.53 4.05 -3.52
C ASN A 128 -2.08 3.94 -2.05
N VAL A 129 -2.88 3.29 -1.19
CA VAL A 129 -2.57 3.21 0.24
C VAL A 129 -1.26 2.47 0.46
N VAL A 130 -1.08 1.32 -0.18
CA VAL A 130 0.12 0.50 0.06
C VAL A 130 1.34 1.19 -0.51
N SER A 131 1.27 1.73 -1.73
CA SER A 131 2.43 2.37 -2.36
C SER A 131 2.86 3.64 -1.64
N ASP A 132 1.90 4.51 -1.28
CA ASP A 132 2.22 5.78 -0.62
C ASP A 132 2.80 5.53 0.77
N VAL A 133 2.15 4.68 1.57
CA VAL A 133 2.63 4.38 2.92
C VAL A 133 3.98 3.67 2.89
N MET A 134 4.18 2.73 1.97
CA MET A 134 5.48 2.08 1.75
C MET A 134 6.58 3.09 1.43
N SER A 135 6.31 4.00 0.50
CA SER A 135 7.30 4.97 0.04
C SER A 135 7.67 5.93 1.16
N ASP A 136 6.69 6.45 1.88
CA ASP A 136 6.90 7.41 2.96
C ASP A 136 7.66 6.76 4.12
N VAL A 137 7.20 5.60 4.59
CA VAL A 137 7.84 4.89 5.70
C VAL A 137 9.26 4.48 5.34
N MET A 138 9.50 3.95 4.14
CA MET A 138 10.84 3.52 3.76
C MET A 138 11.78 4.71 3.61
N SER A 139 11.30 5.85 3.11
CA SER A 139 12.08 7.08 3.02
C SER A 139 12.47 7.60 4.40
N ASP A 140 11.49 7.71 5.31
CA ASP A 140 11.72 8.24 6.66
C ASP A 140 12.65 7.34 7.47
N VAL A 141 12.37 6.02 7.49
CA VAL A 141 13.18 5.05 8.23
C VAL A 141 14.60 4.99 7.70
N MET A 142 14.79 4.99 6.37
CA MET A 142 16.12 4.95 5.78
C MET A 142 16.90 6.23 6.07
N SER A 143 16.25 7.39 6.03
CA SER A 143 16.88 8.67 6.38
C SER A 143 17.30 8.71 7.86
N ASP A 144 16.41 8.34 8.77
CA ASP A 144 16.65 8.40 10.21
C ASP A 144 17.73 7.39 10.63
N VAL A 145 17.62 6.13 10.20
CA VAL A 145 18.62 5.10 10.49
C VAL A 145 19.98 5.46 9.91
N MET A 146 20.04 5.95 8.68
CA MET A 146 21.33 6.34 8.08
C MET A 146 21.95 7.55 8.77
N SER A 147 21.14 8.52 9.20
CA SER A 147 21.62 9.67 9.97
C SER A 147 22.17 9.24 11.34
N ASP A 148 21.41 8.44 12.08
CA ASP A 148 21.77 8.02 13.44
C ASP A 148 22.98 7.09 13.44
N VAL A 149 22.96 6.05 12.59
CA VAL A 149 24.08 5.10 12.47
C VAL A 149 25.35 5.81 12.02
N MET A 150 25.27 6.70 11.02
CA MET A 150 26.45 7.43 10.55
C MET A 150 27.00 8.35 11.62
N SER A 151 26.15 9.04 12.38
CA SER A 151 26.58 9.91 13.47
C SER A 151 27.27 9.13 14.58
N ASP A 152 26.64 8.05 15.06
CA ASP A 152 27.14 7.26 16.19
C ASP A 152 28.41 6.51 15.83
N VAL A 153 28.42 5.79 14.69
CA VAL A 153 29.59 5.02 14.24
C VAL A 153 30.77 5.95 13.96
N MET A 154 30.55 7.11 13.33
CA MET A 154 31.62 8.07 13.07
C MET A 154 32.18 8.67 14.37
N SER A 155 31.34 8.96 15.35
CA SER A 155 31.78 9.45 16.66
C SER A 155 32.62 8.40 17.40
N ASP A 156 32.13 7.16 17.48
CA ASP A 156 32.77 6.10 18.25
C ASP A 156 34.09 5.66 17.60
N VAL A 157 34.09 5.38 16.29
CA VAL A 157 35.32 4.99 15.57
C VAL A 157 36.37 6.09 15.63
N MET A 158 35.96 7.36 15.49
CA MET A 158 36.92 8.47 15.57
C MET A 158 37.50 8.61 16.97
N SER A 159 36.69 8.43 18.01
CA SER A 159 37.15 8.45 19.41
C SER A 159 38.15 7.33 19.69
N ASP A 160 37.82 6.10 19.29
CA ASP A 160 38.62 4.91 19.57
C ASP A 160 39.95 4.93 18.81
N VAL A 161 39.93 5.16 17.49
CA VAL A 161 41.15 5.24 16.67
C VAL A 161 42.06 6.37 17.17
N MET A 162 41.49 7.52 17.55
CA MET A 162 42.27 8.64 18.07
C MET A 162 42.89 8.34 19.44
N SER A 163 42.18 7.61 20.30
CA SER A 163 42.70 7.15 21.59
C SER A 163 43.83 6.14 21.42
N ASP A 164 43.65 5.13 20.57
CA ASP A 164 44.64 4.07 20.36
C ASP A 164 45.94 4.59 19.72
N VAL A 165 45.83 5.41 18.67
CA VAL A 165 47.01 6.00 18.02
C VAL A 165 47.75 6.94 18.97
N MET A 166 47.05 7.73 19.80
CA MET A 166 47.72 8.57 20.79
C MET A 166 48.39 7.75 21.90
N SER A 167 47.78 6.63 22.32
CA SER A 167 48.36 5.71 23.31
C SER A 167 49.66 5.09 22.82
N ASP A 168 49.72 4.68 21.54
CA ASP A 168 50.91 4.03 20.97
C ASP A 168 52.07 5.01 20.67
N VAL A 169 51.80 6.31 20.67
CA VAL A 169 52.77 7.37 20.37
C VAL A 169 53.46 7.94 21.64
N ILE A 170 52.89 7.73 22.82
CA ILE A 170 53.42 8.20 24.12
C ILE A 170 54.29 7.12 24.78
#